data_AF-A0A7Y2A5W0-F1
#
_entry.id   AF-A0A7Y2A5W0-F1
#
_cell.length_a   1.000
_cell.length_b   1.000
_cell.length_c   1.000
_cell.angle_alpha   90.00
_cell.angle_beta   90.00
_cell.angle_gamma   90.00
#
_symmetry.space_group_name_H-M   'P 1'
#
loop_
_entity.id
_entity.type
_entity.pdbx_description
1 polymer ?
#
loop_
_entity_poly.entity_id
_entity_poly.type
_entity_poly.pdbx_seq_one_letter_code
_entity_poly.pdbx_strand_id
1 'polypeptide(L)'
;MTPNLSLDEFVGLAADHDVVPLTLRVMADRETPVSLFEKLVGDQPGFLLESLVGGEQWARWSFVGWDPLTTIRSHDGVTSARGSIDLELPDTDPLSVLEDVVGRHRTPHLDDLPPLHTGLVGYLGYDCVRYVEHLPDRPEDDRGLPEMVWQMVGSLAAIDAVRQEIVLVRNVVIDGDPAAQYRAALALLQRTVERIGDPSAYHPHAALDRGLPSLDGVSSSVSREDFEAAVDSARR
;
A
#
# COMPACT_ATOMS: atom_id res chain seq x y z
N MET A 1 -2.36 -3.45 26.38
CA MET A 1 -1.85 -2.47 25.39
C MET A 1 -2.93 -1.43 25.20
N THR A 2 -2.58 -0.14 25.24
CA THR A 2 -3.54 0.96 25.22
C THR A 2 -3.62 1.53 23.80
N PRO A 3 -4.82 1.67 23.22
CA PRO A 3 -4.99 2.35 21.93
C PRO A 3 -4.74 3.86 22.04
N ASN A 4 -4.48 4.51 20.90
CA ASN A 4 -4.33 5.97 20.84
C ASN A 4 -5.62 6.74 21.17
N LEU A 5 -6.79 6.13 20.96
CA LEU A 5 -8.09 6.71 21.23
C LEU A 5 -8.84 5.85 22.24
N SER A 6 -9.47 6.48 23.21
CA SER A 6 -10.55 5.88 24.00
C SER A 6 -11.79 5.66 23.14
N LEU A 7 -12.73 4.86 23.65
CA LEU A 7 -14.02 4.64 22.98
C LEU A 7 -14.76 5.97 22.74
N ASP A 8 -14.81 6.84 23.75
CA ASP A 8 -15.55 8.11 23.68
C ASP A 8 -14.91 9.06 22.66
N GLU A 9 -13.57 9.14 22.61
CA GLU A 9 -12.85 9.93 21.60
C GLU A 9 -13.08 9.39 20.19
N PHE A 10 -13.04 8.07 19.99
CA PHE A 10 -13.33 7.46 18.70
C PHE A 10 -14.76 7.75 18.24
N VAL A 11 -15.76 7.58 19.12
CA VAL A 11 -17.17 7.88 18.82
C VAL A 11 -17.36 9.37 18.50
N GLY A 12 -16.67 10.25 19.22
CA GLY A 12 -16.69 11.69 18.94
C GLY A 12 -16.13 12.01 17.55
N LEU A 13 -14.99 11.44 17.17
CA LEU A 13 -14.39 11.65 15.85
C LEU A 13 -15.23 11.07 14.72
N ALA A 14 -15.89 9.93 14.94
CA ALA A 14 -16.75 9.26 13.98
C ALA A 14 -18.00 10.07 13.60
N ALA A 15 -18.35 11.12 14.34
CA ALA A 15 -19.46 12.00 13.98
C ALA A 15 -19.17 12.88 12.75
N ASP A 16 -17.90 13.25 12.55
CA ASP A 16 -17.49 14.24 11.54
C ASP A 16 -16.51 13.69 10.48
N HIS A 17 -16.09 12.43 10.63
CA HIS A 17 -15.08 11.80 9.77
C HIS A 17 -15.58 10.48 9.20
N ASP A 18 -15.18 10.23 7.95
CA ASP A 18 -15.60 9.05 7.19
C ASP A 18 -14.71 7.84 7.51
N VAL A 19 -13.45 8.10 7.91
CA VAL A 19 -12.48 7.08 8.31
C VAL A 19 -11.79 7.51 9.60
N VAL A 20 -11.76 6.65 10.62
CA VAL A 20 -11.07 6.92 11.89
C VAL A 20 -9.97 5.87 12.13
N PRO A 21 -8.68 6.26 12.23
CA PRO A 21 -7.58 5.34 12.46
C PRO A 21 -7.45 5.01 13.95
N LEU A 22 -7.56 3.72 14.29
CA LEU A 22 -7.25 3.20 15.61
C LEU A 22 -5.88 2.56 15.58
N THR A 23 -5.04 2.82 16.58
CA THR A 23 -3.67 2.32 16.63
C THR A 23 -3.33 1.59 17.91
N LEU A 24 -2.40 0.64 17.83
CA LEU A 24 -1.70 0.04 18.97
C LEU A 24 -0.20 0.08 18.73
N ARG A 25 0.56 0.39 19.78
CA ARG A 25 2.03 0.36 19.74
C ARG A 25 2.55 -0.88 20.44
N VAL A 26 3.53 -1.54 19.83
CA VAL A 26 4.23 -2.69 20.39
C VAL A 26 5.73 -2.60 20.11
N MET A 27 6.55 -3.27 20.93
CA MET A 27 7.98 -3.37 20.69
C MET A 27 8.26 -4.24 19.45
N ALA A 28 9.28 -3.85 18.69
CA ALA A 28 9.64 -4.45 17.40
C ALA A 28 11.03 -5.09 17.40
N ASP A 29 11.65 -5.29 18.56
CA ASP A 29 13.06 -5.71 18.70
C ASP A 29 13.38 -7.08 18.09
N ARG A 30 12.36 -7.88 17.77
CA ARG A 30 12.49 -9.22 17.16
C ARG A 30 11.91 -9.33 15.75
N GLU A 31 11.38 -8.24 15.19
CA GLU A 31 10.70 -8.26 13.90
C GLU A 31 11.45 -7.43 12.86
N THR A 32 11.40 -7.89 11.61
CA THR A 32 11.84 -7.13 10.44
C THR A 32 10.63 -6.80 9.57
N PRO A 33 10.73 -5.79 8.67
CA PRO A 33 9.64 -5.50 7.75
C PRO A 33 9.24 -6.72 6.89
N VAL A 34 10.21 -7.54 6.50
CA VAL A 34 9.99 -8.79 5.74
C VAL A 34 9.29 -9.85 6.60
N SER A 35 9.69 -10.04 7.87
CA SER A 35 9.00 -11.02 8.74
C SER A 35 7.55 -10.61 9.00
N LEU A 36 7.28 -9.30 9.14
CA LEU A 36 5.93 -8.79 9.27
C LEU A 36 5.12 -8.96 7.99
N PHE A 37 5.72 -8.73 6.80
CA PHE A 37 5.04 -8.97 5.53
C PHE A 37 4.64 -10.45 5.39
N GLU A 38 5.56 -11.37 5.64
CA GLU A 38 5.26 -12.81 5.63
C GLU A 38 4.15 -13.17 6.62
N LYS A 39 4.27 -12.69 7.87
CA LYS A 39 3.32 -12.98 8.92
C LYS A 39 1.96 -12.40 8.67
N LEU A 40 1.83 -11.17 8.17
CA LEU A 40 0.58 -10.39 8.11
C LEU A 40 -0.10 -10.42 6.75
N VAL A 41 0.69 -10.39 5.67
CA VAL A 41 0.22 -10.38 4.28
C VAL A 41 0.18 -11.79 3.70
N GLY A 42 1.32 -12.50 3.67
CA GLY A 42 1.43 -13.79 2.99
C GLY A 42 1.05 -13.69 1.51
N ASP A 43 0.16 -14.56 1.04
CA ASP A 43 -0.33 -14.59 -0.36
C ASP A 43 -1.55 -13.67 -0.60
N GLN A 44 -1.96 -12.88 0.39
CA GLN A 44 -3.11 -11.99 0.27
C GLN A 44 -2.72 -10.61 -0.30
N PRO A 45 -3.67 -9.81 -0.78
CA PRO A 45 -3.39 -8.43 -1.18
C PRO A 45 -2.76 -7.61 -0.04
N GLY A 46 -1.62 -6.98 -0.34
CA GLY A 46 -0.91 -6.11 0.58
C GLY A 46 0.34 -5.53 -0.06
N PHE A 47 1.12 -4.80 0.72
CA PHE A 47 2.36 -4.16 0.26
C PHE A 47 3.42 -4.12 1.35
N LEU A 48 4.67 -4.02 0.92
CA LEU A 48 5.83 -3.66 1.73
C LEU A 48 6.49 -2.44 1.08
N LEU A 49 6.61 -1.35 1.81
CA LEU A 49 7.35 -0.15 1.40
C LEU A 49 8.53 0.04 2.34
N GLU A 50 9.74 -0.01 1.78
CA GLU A 50 10.96 0.34 2.48
C GLU A 50 11.70 1.43 1.70
N SER A 51 12.48 2.23 2.41
CA SER A 51 13.24 3.32 1.80
C SER A 51 14.69 3.29 2.26
N LEU A 52 15.59 3.68 1.36
CA LEU A 52 17.02 3.87 1.63
C LEU A 52 17.32 5.36 1.47
N VAL A 53 17.89 5.97 2.50
CA VAL A 53 18.39 7.33 2.50
C VAL A 53 19.85 7.31 2.05
N GLY A 54 20.16 8.04 0.98
CA GLY A 54 21.53 8.18 0.47
C GLY A 54 22.16 6.90 -0.10
N GLY A 55 21.36 5.86 -0.36
CA GLY A 55 21.83 4.58 -0.92
C GLY A 55 22.51 3.63 0.06
N GLU A 56 22.76 4.06 1.30
CA GLU A 56 23.54 3.29 2.28
C GLU A 56 22.83 3.08 3.63
N GLN A 57 21.88 3.94 4.01
CA GLN A 57 21.19 3.87 5.30
C GLN A 57 19.70 3.62 5.11
N TRP A 58 19.12 2.66 5.83
CA TRP A 58 17.66 2.49 5.87
C TRP A 58 16.98 3.73 6.43
N ALA A 59 15.86 4.12 5.80
CA ALA A 59 14.99 5.14 6.32
C ALA A 59 14.44 4.72 7.68
N ARG A 60 14.02 5.71 8.48
CA ARG A 60 13.44 5.46 9.81
C ARG A 60 12.21 4.56 9.76
N TRP A 61 11.42 4.63 8.69
CA TRP A 61 10.14 3.97 8.58
C TRP A 61 10.14 2.93 7.46
N SER A 62 9.61 1.75 7.78
CA SER A 62 9.11 0.77 6.81
C SER A 62 7.61 0.55 7.06
N PHE A 63 6.87 0.20 6.01
CA PHE A 63 5.42 0.04 6.07
C PHE A 63 4.98 -1.29 5.48
N VAL A 64 4.20 -2.05 6.23
CA VAL A 64 3.53 -3.26 5.76
C VAL A 64 2.03 -3.03 5.81
N GLY A 65 1.36 -3.03 4.65
CA GLY A 65 -0.09 -2.91 4.55
C GLY A 65 -0.73 -4.25 4.20
N TRP A 66 -1.84 -4.58 4.86
CA TRP A 66 -2.62 -5.79 4.60
C TRP A 66 -4.11 -5.54 4.80
N ASP A 67 -4.94 -6.47 4.32
CA ASP A 67 -6.39 -6.40 4.44
C ASP A 67 -6.92 -5.02 4.00
N PRO A 68 -6.69 -4.64 2.72
CA PRO A 68 -7.12 -3.35 2.22
C PRO A 68 -8.65 -3.23 2.30
N LEU A 69 -9.14 -2.04 2.63
CA LEU A 69 -10.59 -1.79 2.69
C LEU A 69 -11.23 -2.08 1.33
N THR A 70 -10.56 -1.65 0.27
CA THR A 70 -10.91 -1.95 -1.12
C THR A 70 -9.71 -1.75 -2.04
N THR A 71 -9.72 -2.45 -3.17
CA THR A 71 -8.74 -2.30 -4.25
C THR A 71 -9.45 -1.73 -5.47
N ILE A 72 -9.00 -0.55 -5.91
CA ILE A 72 -9.48 0.17 -7.09
C ILE A 72 -8.55 -0.18 -8.26
N ARG A 73 -9.12 -0.57 -9.39
CA ARG A 73 -8.38 -0.97 -10.59
C ARG A 73 -9.03 -0.35 -11.83
N SER A 74 -8.21 0.22 -12.71
CA SER A 74 -8.63 0.59 -14.07
C SER A 74 -8.00 -0.33 -15.12
N HIS A 75 -8.80 -0.67 -16.12
CA HIS A 75 -8.35 -1.34 -17.34
C HIS A 75 -9.17 -0.81 -18.51
N ASP A 76 -8.49 -0.36 -19.57
CA ASP A 76 -9.12 0.26 -20.75
C ASP A 76 -10.12 1.38 -20.41
N GLY A 77 -9.76 2.23 -19.43
CA GLY A 77 -10.60 3.34 -18.97
C GLY A 77 -11.79 2.95 -18.11
N VAL A 78 -11.99 1.65 -17.86
CA VAL A 78 -13.06 1.16 -16.97
C VAL A 78 -12.50 0.94 -15.58
N THR A 79 -12.94 1.77 -14.62
CA THR A 79 -12.53 1.66 -13.23
C THR A 79 -13.53 0.83 -12.41
N SER A 80 -13.01 -0.08 -11.59
CA SER A 80 -13.79 -0.90 -10.67
C SER A 80 -13.12 -0.97 -9.29
N ALA A 81 -13.91 -1.19 -8.24
CA ALA A 81 -13.40 -1.42 -6.89
C ALA A 81 -13.91 -2.75 -6.34
N ARG A 82 -13.08 -3.42 -5.54
CA ARG A 82 -13.46 -4.65 -4.84
C ARG A 82 -12.82 -4.70 -3.46
N GLY A 83 -13.63 -4.93 -2.43
CA GLY A 83 -13.15 -5.08 -1.07
C GLY A 83 -14.26 -5.31 -0.05
N SER A 84 -13.94 -4.98 1.19
CA SER A 84 -14.86 -4.99 2.34
C SER A 84 -15.83 -3.81 2.35
N ILE A 85 -15.48 -2.72 1.65
CA ILE A 85 -16.35 -1.57 1.45
C ILE A 85 -16.74 -1.46 -0.03
N ASP A 86 -17.97 -1.04 -0.27
CA ASP A 86 -18.45 -0.67 -1.58
C ASP A 86 -18.13 0.80 -1.85
N LEU A 87 -17.56 1.09 -3.02
CA LEU A 87 -17.31 2.45 -3.47
C LEU A 87 -18.22 2.78 -4.66
N GLU A 88 -18.96 3.87 -4.54
CA GLU A 88 -19.66 4.47 -5.68
C GLU A 88 -18.67 5.27 -6.53
N LEU A 89 -18.14 4.63 -7.57
CA LEU A 89 -17.17 5.23 -8.46
C LEU A 89 -17.86 6.06 -9.56
N PRO A 90 -17.40 7.29 -9.84
CA PRO A 90 -17.89 8.04 -10.98
C PRO A 90 -17.48 7.37 -12.31
N ASP A 91 -18.34 7.46 -13.31
CA ASP A 91 -18.05 7.03 -14.69
C ASP A 91 -17.21 8.10 -15.41
N THR A 92 -15.92 8.11 -15.11
CA THR A 92 -14.95 9.11 -15.58
C THR A 92 -13.55 8.50 -15.68
N ASP A 93 -12.56 9.31 -16.04
CA ASP A 93 -11.19 8.83 -16.19
C ASP A 93 -10.59 8.36 -14.85
N PRO A 94 -9.59 7.45 -14.89
CA PRO A 94 -9.04 6.83 -13.69
C PRO A 94 -8.47 7.82 -12.67
N LEU A 95 -7.92 8.96 -13.10
CA LEU A 95 -7.32 9.95 -12.20
C LEU A 95 -8.39 10.73 -11.45
N SER A 96 -9.45 11.12 -12.16
CA SER A 96 -10.63 11.77 -11.57
C SER A 96 -11.35 10.86 -10.55
N VAL A 97 -11.38 9.53 -10.79
CA VAL A 97 -11.90 8.57 -9.81
C VAL A 97 -11.07 8.57 -8.52
N LEU A 98 -9.74 8.64 -8.61
CA LEU A 98 -8.89 8.68 -7.41
C LEU A 98 -9.06 9.97 -6.62
N GLU A 99 -9.17 11.12 -7.31
CA GLU A 99 -9.41 12.42 -6.67
C GLU A 99 -10.72 12.40 -5.87
N ASP A 100 -11.78 11.87 -6.47
CA ASP A 100 -13.09 11.73 -5.83
C ASP A 100 -13.04 10.80 -4.60
N VAL A 101 -12.40 9.63 -4.72
CA VAL A 101 -12.27 8.69 -3.60
C VAL A 101 -11.49 9.32 -2.44
N VAL A 102 -10.37 9.98 -2.71
CA VAL A 102 -9.57 10.65 -1.66
C VAL A 102 -10.36 11.81 -1.02
N GLY A 103 -11.10 12.58 -1.83
CA GLY A 103 -11.90 13.71 -1.34
C GLY A 103 -13.07 13.31 -0.44
N ARG A 104 -13.68 12.14 -0.67
CA ARG A 104 -14.84 11.64 0.09
C ARG A 104 -14.49 10.99 1.44
N HIS A 105 -13.26 10.52 1.63
CA HIS A 105 -12.88 9.74 2.82
C HIS A 105 -12.05 10.57 3.80
N ARG A 106 -12.71 11.49 4.52
CA ARG A 106 -12.02 12.39 5.45
C ARG A 106 -11.56 11.62 6.68
N THR A 107 -10.29 11.83 7.03
CA THR A 107 -9.64 11.21 8.20
C THR A 107 -9.26 12.31 9.20
N PRO A 108 -9.43 12.11 10.52
CA PRO A 108 -9.05 13.11 11.50
C PRO A 108 -7.53 13.31 11.55
N HIS A 109 -7.11 14.54 11.84
CA HIS A 109 -5.71 14.81 12.16
C HIS A 109 -5.44 14.41 13.61
N LEU A 110 -4.61 13.39 13.81
CA LEU A 110 -4.18 12.93 15.13
C LEU A 110 -2.66 13.09 15.25
N ASP A 111 -2.23 13.56 16.41
CA ASP A 111 -0.81 13.68 16.73
C ASP A 111 -0.14 12.30 16.83
N ASP A 112 1.18 12.27 16.64
CA ASP A 112 2.03 11.08 16.80
C ASP A 112 1.71 9.88 15.90
N LEU A 113 0.94 10.06 14.82
CA LEU A 113 0.78 9.02 13.80
C LEU A 113 2.03 8.86 12.90
N PRO A 114 2.31 7.66 12.38
CA PRO A 114 3.34 7.47 11.36
C PRO A 114 3.02 8.27 10.09
N PRO A 115 4.04 8.61 9.27
CA PRO A 115 3.83 9.48 8.12
C PRO A 115 2.95 8.85 7.03
N LEU A 116 2.92 7.52 6.95
CA LEU A 116 1.86 6.77 6.28
C LEU A 116 1.05 6.03 7.35
N HIS A 117 -0.26 6.29 7.42
CA HIS A 117 -1.19 5.62 8.34
C HIS A 117 -2.56 5.34 7.69
N THR A 118 -2.93 6.12 6.67
CA THR A 118 -4.15 5.96 5.86
C THR A 118 -3.86 6.36 4.41
N GLY A 119 -4.86 6.25 3.54
CA GLY A 119 -4.81 6.72 2.15
C GLY A 119 -4.81 5.58 1.14
N LEU A 120 -4.35 5.89 -0.07
CA LEU A 120 -4.25 4.95 -1.18
C LEU A 120 -2.79 4.60 -1.45
N VAL A 121 -2.48 3.30 -1.58
CA VAL A 121 -1.15 2.80 -1.93
C VAL A 121 -1.26 1.91 -3.15
N GLY A 122 -0.42 2.13 -4.15
CA GLY A 122 -0.59 1.49 -5.44
C GLY A 122 0.34 2.03 -6.51
N TYR A 123 -0.09 1.92 -7.76
CA TYR A 123 0.65 2.41 -8.91
C TYR A 123 -0.26 3.03 -9.97
N LEU A 124 0.34 3.97 -10.73
CA LEU A 124 -0.15 4.43 -12.03
C LEU A 124 0.80 3.87 -13.10
N GLY A 125 0.23 3.19 -14.08
CA GLY A 125 0.92 2.73 -15.27
C GLY A 125 1.27 3.93 -16.16
N TYR A 126 2.29 3.76 -16.99
CA TYR A 126 2.77 4.83 -17.86
C TYR A 126 1.66 5.40 -18.74
N ASP A 127 0.81 4.54 -19.31
CA ASP A 127 -0.28 4.97 -20.21
C ASP A 127 -1.37 5.82 -19.53
N CYS A 128 -1.41 5.93 -18.19
CA CYS A 128 -2.26 6.90 -17.52
C CYS A 128 -1.96 8.35 -17.94
N VAL A 129 -0.75 8.65 -18.43
CA VAL A 129 -0.42 9.98 -18.98
C VAL A 129 -1.35 10.38 -20.13
N ARG A 130 -1.95 9.41 -20.84
CA ARG A 130 -2.85 9.67 -21.98
C ARG A 130 -4.21 10.27 -21.57
N TYR A 131 -4.53 10.27 -20.27
CA TYR A 131 -5.69 10.98 -19.73
C TYR A 131 -5.42 12.47 -19.50
N VAL A 132 -4.15 12.88 -19.42
CA VAL A 132 -3.74 14.28 -19.22
C VAL A 132 -3.14 14.91 -20.47
N GLU A 133 -2.51 14.12 -21.34
CA GLU A 133 -1.81 14.57 -22.54
C GLU A 133 -2.21 13.76 -23.77
N HIS A 134 -2.28 14.43 -24.93
CA HIS A 134 -2.50 13.74 -26.20
C HIS A 134 -1.18 13.14 -26.71
N LEU A 135 -0.98 11.85 -26.48
CA LEU A 135 0.12 11.10 -27.06
C LEU A 135 -0.40 10.22 -28.22
N PRO A 136 0.01 10.48 -29.47
CA PRO A 136 -0.30 9.59 -30.59
C PRO A 136 0.48 8.26 -30.48
N ASP A 137 0.27 7.36 -31.45
CA ASP A 137 1.09 6.15 -31.65
C ASP A 137 1.20 5.25 -30.40
N ARG A 138 0.04 4.90 -29.80
CA ARG A 138 -0.01 3.96 -28.68
C ARG A 138 0.56 2.60 -29.14
N PRO A 139 1.58 2.05 -28.46
CA PRO A 139 2.07 0.71 -28.77
C PRO A 139 0.98 -0.33 -28.47
N GLU A 140 1.10 -1.50 -29.08
CA GLU A 140 0.24 -2.64 -28.74
C GLU A 140 0.37 -2.98 -27.24
N ASP A 141 -0.76 -3.28 -26.58
CA ASP A 141 -0.74 -3.74 -25.20
C ASP A 141 -0.37 -5.23 -25.17
N ASP A 142 0.93 -5.50 -25.01
CA ASP A 142 1.51 -6.83 -24.96
C ASP A 142 1.44 -7.47 -23.56
N ARG A 143 0.98 -6.74 -22.53
CA ARG A 143 1.03 -7.19 -21.13
C ARG A 143 -0.33 -7.29 -20.46
N GLY A 144 -1.35 -6.61 -20.96
CA GLY A 144 -2.69 -6.60 -20.35
C GLY A 144 -2.68 -6.15 -18.89
N LEU A 145 -1.74 -5.26 -18.56
CA LEU A 145 -1.61 -4.75 -17.20
C LEU A 145 -2.70 -3.71 -16.93
N PRO A 146 -3.27 -3.68 -15.73
CA PRO A 146 -4.14 -2.58 -15.34
C PRO A 146 -3.40 -1.25 -15.46
N GLU A 147 -4.11 -0.23 -15.95
CA GLU A 147 -3.62 1.14 -16.03
C GLU A 147 -3.30 1.68 -14.64
N MET A 148 -4.09 1.30 -13.64
CA MET A 148 -3.80 1.59 -12.24
C MET A 148 -4.32 0.49 -11.32
N VAL A 149 -3.65 0.32 -10.18
CA VAL A 149 -4.15 -0.46 -9.03
C VAL A 149 -3.83 0.31 -7.77
N TRP A 150 -4.86 0.60 -6.96
CA TRP A 150 -4.76 1.34 -5.71
C TRP A 150 -5.50 0.63 -4.60
N GLN A 151 -4.81 0.34 -3.51
CA GLN A 151 -5.38 -0.21 -2.29
C GLN A 151 -5.68 0.92 -1.31
N MET A 152 -6.93 1.02 -0.87
CA MET A 152 -7.27 1.83 0.29
C MET A 152 -6.80 1.09 1.54
N VAL A 153 -5.89 1.73 2.29
CA VAL A 153 -5.19 1.10 3.42
C VAL A 153 -6.20 0.73 4.51
N GLY A 154 -6.43 -0.56 4.73
CA GLY A 154 -7.25 -1.05 5.84
C GLY A 154 -6.43 -1.28 7.10
N SER A 155 -5.45 -2.17 7.04
CA SER A 155 -4.51 -2.37 8.14
C SER A 155 -3.08 -2.01 7.72
N LEU A 156 -2.30 -1.49 8.67
CA LEU A 156 -0.92 -1.10 8.45
C LEU A 156 -0.07 -1.39 9.68
N ALA A 157 1.18 -1.79 9.46
CA ALA A 157 2.23 -1.85 10.47
C ALA A 157 3.32 -0.90 10.02
N ALA A 158 3.51 0.20 10.75
CA ALA A 158 4.59 1.13 10.55
C ALA A 158 5.71 0.81 11.54
N ILE A 159 6.86 0.39 11.02
CA ILE A 159 8.03 0.05 11.83
C ILE A 159 8.89 1.31 12.03
N ASP A 160 9.02 1.79 13.26
CA ASP A 160 9.93 2.86 13.66
C ASP A 160 11.29 2.26 14.03
N ALA A 161 12.23 2.23 13.09
CA ALA A 161 13.56 1.66 13.31
C ALA A 161 14.37 2.41 14.39
N VAL A 162 14.03 3.68 14.68
CA VAL A 162 14.72 4.48 15.69
C VAL A 162 14.19 4.16 17.09
N ARG A 163 12.87 4.06 17.25
CA ARG A 163 12.25 3.71 18.55
C ARG A 163 12.19 2.21 18.80
N GLN A 164 12.45 1.39 17.77
CA GLN A 164 12.25 -0.06 17.79
C GLN A 164 10.82 -0.43 18.18
N GLU A 165 9.85 0.27 17.60
CA GLU A 165 8.42 0.07 17.82
C GLU A 165 7.71 -0.24 16.50
N ILE A 166 6.65 -1.04 16.56
CA ILE A 166 5.66 -1.16 15.50
C ILE A 166 4.42 -0.38 15.95
N VAL A 167 3.98 0.55 15.11
CA VAL A 167 2.67 1.17 15.22
C VAL A 167 1.73 0.40 14.29
N LEU A 168 0.86 -0.43 14.89
CA LEU A 168 -0.24 -1.06 14.18
C LEU A 168 -1.36 -0.05 14.02
N VAL A 169 -1.90 0.08 12.82
CA VAL A 169 -3.01 0.96 12.47
C VAL A 169 -4.11 0.12 11.85
N ARG A 170 -5.35 0.35 12.29
CA ARG A 170 -6.57 -0.11 11.62
C ARG A 170 -7.39 1.11 11.26
N ASN A 171 -7.53 1.37 9.96
CA ASN A 171 -8.47 2.35 9.45
C ASN A 171 -9.88 1.77 9.48
N VAL A 172 -10.80 2.50 10.11
CA VAL A 172 -12.19 2.10 10.28
C VAL A 172 -13.07 3.06 9.50
N VAL A 173 -13.77 2.54 8.49
CA VAL A 173 -14.80 3.32 7.77
C VAL A 173 -16.04 3.41 8.65
N ILE A 174 -16.60 4.60 8.81
CA ILE A 174 -17.76 4.84 9.66
C ILE A 174 -19.03 4.66 8.83
N ASP A 175 -19.69 3.50 9.00
CA ASP A 175 -20.88 3.09 8.22
C ASP A 175 -21.99 2.47 9.10
N GLY A 176 -21.87 2.60 10.43
CA GLY A 176 -22.77 1.96 11.38
C GLY A 176 -22.58 2.44 12.81
N ASP A 177 -22.75 1.55 13.80
CA ASP A 177 -22.52 1.85 15.23
C ASP A 177 -21.01 2.04 15.50
N PRO A 178 -20.54 3.28 15.75
CA PRO A 178 -19.10 3.53 15.93
C PRO A 178 -18.53 2.80 17.16
N ALA A 179 -19.35 2.56 18.19
CA ALA A 179 -18.89 1.86 19.38
C ALA A 179 -18.65 0.37 19.12
N ALA A 180 -19.48 -0.25 18.28
CA ALA A 180 -19.27 -1.63 17.84
C ALA A 180 -18.05 -1.73 16.92
N GLN A 181 -17.91 -0.81 15.97
CA GLN A 181 -16.77 -0.76 15.06
C GLN A 181 -15.44 -0.56 15.80
N TYR A 182 -15.39 0.33 16.81
CA TYR A 182 -14.22 0.50 17.69
C TYR A 182 -13.82 -0.81 18.37
N ARG A 183 -14.79 -1.52 18.98
CA ARG A 183 -14.52 -2.79 19.67
C ARG A 183 -14.00 -3.85 18.70
N ALA A 184 -14.56 -3.92 17.49
CA ALA A 184 -14.11 -4.85 16.46
C ALA A 184 -12.68 -4.53 15.98
N ALA A 185 -12.38 -3.25 15.74
CA ALA A 185 -11.05 -2.79 15.34
C ALA A 185 -10.00 -3.07 16.43
N LEU A 186 -10.32 -2.78 17.69
CA LEU A 186 -9.42 -3.06 18.82
C LEU A 186 -9.15 -4.57 18.96
N ALA A 187 -10.20 -5.40 18.84
CA ALA A 187 -10.05 -6.84 18.89
C ALA A 187 -9.21 -7.37 17.72
N LEU A 188 -9.33 -6.79 16.53
CA LEU A 188 -8.50 -7.13 15.38
C LEU A 188 -7.03 -6.77 15.64
N LEU A 189 -6.75 -5.56 16.11
CA LEU A 189 -5.39 -5.13 16.46
C LEU A 189 -4.77 -6.04 17.54
N GLN A 190 -5.53 -6.44 18.55
CA GLN A 190 -5.07 -7.38 19.59
C GLN A 190 -4.72 -8.76 19.01
N ARG A 191 -5.54 -9.32 18.12
CA ARG A 191 -5.21 -10.57 17.40
C ARG A 191 -3.99 -10.41 16.50
N THR A 192 -3.82 -9.25 15.86
CA THR A 192 -2.62 -8.96 15.07
C THR A 192 -1.36 -8.98 15.93
N VAL A 193 -1.41 -8.44 17.15
CA VAL A 193 -0.30 -8.53 18.11
C VAL A 193 0.05 -9.99 18.43
N GLU A 194 -0.97 -10.82 18.68
CA GLU A 194 -0.76 -12.26 18.92
C GLU A 194 -0.09 -12.94 17.72
N ARG A 195 -0.57 -12.67 16.50
CA ARG A 195 -0.02 -13.20 15.24
C ARG A 195 1.42 -12.74 14.97
N ILE A 196 1.79 -11.52 15.37
CA ILE A 196 3.18 -11.06 15.30
C ILE A 196 4.06 -11.88 16.25
N GLY A 197 3.53 -12.27 17.40
CA GLY A 197 4.24 -13.13 18.37
C GLY A 197 4.45 -14.57 17.92
N ASP A 198 3.78 -15.02 16.85
CA ASP A 198 3.93 -16.39 16.35
C ASP A 198 5.35 -16.65 15.82
N PRO A 199 5.87 -17.88 16.00
CA PRO A 199 7.15 -18.28 15.41
C PRO A 199 7.12 -18.11 13.89
N SER A 200 8.17 -17.50 13.33
CA SER A 200 8.33 -17.46 11.87
C SER A 200 8.75 -18.84 11.36
N ALA A 201 8.18 -19.25 10.22
CA ALA A 201 8.62 -20.43 9.48
C ALA A 201 9.92 -20.20 8.69
N TYR A 202 10.49 -18.98 8.77
CA TYR A 202 11.72 -18.61 8.11
C TYR A 202 12.90 -19.49 8.54
N HIS A 203 13.60 -20.02 7.54
CA HIS A 203 14.86 -20.70 7.71
C HIS A 203 15.96 -19.91 7.00
N PRO A 204 17.06 -19.55 7.68
CA PRO A 204 18.14 -18.82 7.03
C PRO A 204 18.76 -19.68 5.92
N HIS A 205 18.89 -19.09 4.74
CA HIS A 205 19.56 -19.70 3.60
C HIS A 205 20.98 -19.14 3.45
N ALA A 206 21.87 -19.91 2.81
CA ALA A 206 23.18 -19.40 2.43
C ALA A 206 23.00 -18.17 1.53
N ALA A 207 23.76 -17.11 1.79
CA ALA A 207 23.78 -15.96 0.91
C ALA A 207 24.13 -16.42 -0.51
N LEU A 208 23.37 -15.95 -1.50
CA LEU A 208 23.67 -16.21 -2.90
C LEU A 208 25.07 -15.69 -3.21
N ASP A 209 25.82 -16.47 -4.00
CA ASP A 209 27.09 -16.00 -4.53
C ASP A 209 26.82 -14.75 -5.37
N ARG A 210 27.61 -13.68 -5.20
CA ARG A 210 27.36 -12.37 -5.82
C ARG A 210 27.62 -12.33 -7.34
N GLY A 211 27.71 -13.50 -7.97
CA GLY A 211 27.78 -13.61 -9.42
C GLY A 211 26.53 -13.02 -10.06
N LEU A 212 26.70 -12.43 -11.25
CA LEU A 212 25.55 -12.03 -12.05
C LEU A 212 24.69 -13.27 -12.34
N PRO A 213 23.35 -13.17 -12.25
CA PRO A 213 22.49 -14.26 -12.67
C PRO A 213 22.75 -14.58 -14.15
N SER A 214 22.58 -15.85 -14.53
CA SER A 214 22.62 -16.18 -15.96
C SER A 214 21.53 -15.40 -16.69
N LEU A 215 21.88 -14.90 -17.88
CA LEU A 215 20.94 -14.25 -18.79
C LEU A 215 20.39 -15.23 -19.83
N ASP A 216 20.61 -16.53 -19.66
CA ASP A 216 20.05 -17.56 -20.54
C ASP A 216 18.52 -17.47 -20.55
N GLY A 217 17.95 -17.38 -21.76
CA GLY A 217 16.51 -17.22 -21.94
C GLY A 217 15.98 -15.78 -21.79
N VAL A 218 16.85 -14.80 -21.51
CA VAL A 218 16.49 -13.38 -21.58
C VAL A 218 16.61 -12.90 -23.03
N SER A 219 15.53 -12.33 -23.55
CA SER A 219 15.50 -11.70 -24.87
C SER A 219 15.22 -10.20 -24.75
N SER A 220 15.72 -9.44 -25.73
CA SER A 220 15.38 -8.02 -25.89
C SER A 220 14.13 -7.89 -26.76
N SER A 221 13.26 -6.93 -26.42
CA SER A 221 12.12 -6.56 -27.27
C SER A 221 12.52 -5.75 -28.50
N VAL A 222 13.77 -5.26 -28.56
CA VAL A 222 14.30 -4.45 -29.66
C VAL A 222 15.66 -5.00 -30.11
N SER A 223 15.91 -5.02 -31.42
CA SER A 223 17.22 -5.39 -31.94
C SER A 223 18.25 -4.30 -31.66
N ARG A 224 19.54 -4.64 -31.68
CA ARG A 224 20.61 -3.65 -31.52
C ARG A 224 20.54 -2.56 -32.59
N GLU A 225 20.32 -2.97 -33.84
CA GLU A 225 20.25 -2.06 -34.98
C GLU A 225 19.09 -1.07 -34.83
N ASP A 226 17.90 -1.56 -34.43
CA ASP A 226 16.72 -0.72 -34.22
C ASP A 226 16.91 0.25 -33.04
N PHE A 227 17.55 -0.20 -31.96
CA PHE A 227 17.84 0.67 -30.81
C PHE A 227 18.84 1.78 -31.18
N GLU A 228 19.92 1.45 -31.89
CA GLU A 228 20.91 2.42 -32.37
C GLU A 228 20.25 3.46 -33.31
N ALA A 229 19.37 3.01 -34.21
CA ALA A 229 18.60 3.89 -35.09
C ALA A 229 17.65 4.83 -34.30
N ALA A 230 16.99 4.34 -33.25
CA ALA A 230 16.13 5.15 -32.39
C ALA A 230 16.93 6.23 -31.63
N VAL A 231 18.12 5.89 -31.14
CA VAL A 231 19.04 6.85 -30.48
C VAL A 231 19.47 7.95 -31.44
N ASP A 232 19.86 7.60 -32.66
CA ASP A 232 20.28 8.57 -33.67
C ASP A 232 19.12 9.48 -34.14
N SER A 233 17.88 8.98 -34.12
CA SER A 233 16.68 9.78 -34.37
C SER A 233 16.44 10.80 -33.24
N ALA A 234 16.51 10.37 -31.98
CA ALA A 234 16.25 11.22 -30.80
C ALA A 234 17.31 12.32 -30.57
N ARG A 235 18.48 12.23 -31.21
CA ARG A 235 19.54 13.23 -31.15
C ARG A 235 19.34 14.42 -32.11
N ARG A 236 18.48 14.29 -33.11
CA ARG A 236 18.23 15.32 -34.14
C ARG A 236 17.20 16.34 -33.66
#